data_AF-A0A437QXD2-F1
#
_entry.id   AF-A0A437QXD2-F1
#
_cell.length_a   1.000
_cell.length_b   1.000
_cell.length_c   1.000
_cell.angle_alpha   90.00
_cell.angle_beta   90.00
_cell.angle_gamma   90.00
#
_symmetry.space_group_name_H-M   'P 1'
#
loop_
_entity.id
_entity.type
_entity.pdbx_description
1 polymer ?
#
loop_
_entity_poly.entity_id
_entity_poly.type
_entity_poly.pdbx_seq_one_letter_code
_entity_poly.pdbx_strand_id
1 'polypeptide(L)'
;MTEKFQSKLLPQGALIEYIPRGAYVKVCAVDPVTREEVSIVGDARSGSKRLSQEAVKKLEYVLRRKLEQKAAGQSGASGPANRSKRSETPSGWDL
;
A
#
# COMPACT_ATOMS: atom_id res chain seq x y z
N MET A 1 -9.34 -8.44 -22.17
CA MET A 1 -9.10 -9.60 -21.29
C MET A 1 -8.93 -9.06 -19.88
N THR A 2 -9.95 -9.19 -19.03
CA THR A 2 -9.95 -8.60 -17.68
C THR A 2 -9.31 -9.59 -16.71
N GLU A 3 -8.08 -9.33 -16.26
CA GLU A 3 -7.47 -10.16 -15.21
C GLU A 3 -8.12 -9.82 -13.87
N LYS A 4 -8.82 -10.80 -13.29
CA LYS A 4 -9.35 -10.72 -11.93
C LYS A 4 -8.28 -11.17 -10.96
N PHE A 5 -7.75 -10.24 -10.16
CA PHE A 5 -6.82 -10.53 -9.07
C PHE A 5 -7.60 -10.79 -7.77
N GLN A 6 -8.23 -11.97 -7.68
CA GLN A 6 -8.98 -12.37 -6.49
C GLN A 6 -8.10 -13.15 -5.53
N SER A 7 -8.18 -12.83 -4.23
CA SER A 7 -7.56 -13.60 -3.16
C SER A 7 -8.43 -13.58 -1.92
N LYS A 8 -8.10 -14.39 -0.89
CA LYS A 8 -8.86 -14.41 0.37
C LYS A 8 -8.96 -13.02 1.02
N LEU A 9 -7.94 -12.17 0.81
CA LEU A 9 -7.89 -10.80 1.32
C LEU A 9 -8.57 -9.78 0.41
N LEU A 10 -8.79 -10.12 -0.87
CA LEU A 10 -9.39 -9.26 -1.89
C LEU A 10 -10.57 -10.00 -2.55
N PRO A 11 -11.73 -10.13 -1.87
CA PRO A 11 -12.85 -10.94 -2.35
C PRO A 11 -13.46 -10.37 -3.65
N GLN A 12 -13.47 -9.05 -3.80
CA GLN A 12 -13.96 -8.37 -5.02
C GLN A 12 -12.84 -8.11 -6.04
N GLY A 13 -11.60 -8.49 -5.72
CA GLY A 13 -10.40 -8.09 -6.45
C GLY A 13 -10.01 -6.63 -6.22
N ALA A 14 -8.88 -6.22 -6.78
CA ALA A 14 -8.39 -4.85 -6.72
C ALA A 14 -8.75 -4.05 -7.98
N LEU A 15 -9.08 -2.78 -7.81
CA LEU A 15 -9.16 -1.80 -8.89
C LEU A 15 -7.75 -1.31 -9.20
N ILE A 16 -7.35 -1.32 -10.48
CA ILE A 16 -6.00 -0.94 -10.91
C ILE A 16 -6.06 0.30 -11.80
N GLU A 17 -5.27 1.31 -11.45
CA GLU A 17 -5.04 2.50 -12.27
C GLU A 17 -3.58 2.55 -12.72
N TYR A 18 -3.36 2.94 -13.99
CA TYR A 18 -2.03 3.17 -14.55
C TYR A 18 -1.86 4.63 -14.90
N ILE A 19 -0.78 5.24 -14.41
CA ILE A 19 -0.45 6.65 -14.64
C ILE A 19 0.93 6.70 -15.32
N PRO A 20 0.99 6.74 -16.67
CA PRO A 20 2.24 6.83 -17.40
C PRO A 20 2.94 8.18 -17.19
N ARG A 21 4.27 8.12 -17.03
CA ARG A 21 5.18 9.26 -16.86
C ARG A 21 6.50 8.98 -17.60
N GLY A 22 6.48 9.12 -18.92
CA GLY A 22 7.64 8.89 -19.77
C GLY A 22 8.15 7.46 -19.67
N ALA A 23 9.38 7.28 -19.19
CA ALA A 23 10.02 5.97 -19.03
C ALA A 23 9.44 5.12 -17.88
N TYR A 24 8.58 5.70 -17.05
CA TYR A 24 8.01 5.02 -15.89
C TYR A 24 6.49 5.04 -15.93
N VAL A 25 5.88 4.17 -15.15
CA VAL A 25 4.44 4.16 -14.89
C VAL A 25 4.21 3.97 -13.41
N LYS A 26 3.37 4.83 -12.82
CA LYS A 26 2.81 4.60 -11.48
C LYS A 26 1.60 3.70 -11.64
N VAL A 27 1.52 2.63 -10.84
CA VAL A 27 0.37 1.74 -10.79
C VAL A 27 -0.24 1.81 -9.41
N CYS A 28 -1.53 2.17 -9.33
CA CYS A 28 -2.30 2.22 -8.09
C CYS A 28 -3.19 0.98 -8.02
N ALA A 29 -3.26 0.36 -6.84
CA ALA A 29 -4.15 -0.75 -6.54
C ALA A 29 -5.04 -0.36 -5.35
N VAL A 30 -6.35 -0.47 -5.52
CA VAL A 30 -7.35 -0.10 -4.51
C VAL A 30 -8.25 -1.30 -4.19
N ASP A 31 -8.41 -1.63 -2.92
CA ASP A 31 -9.45 -2.57 -2.48
C ASP A 31 -10.79 -1.81 -2.31
N PRO A 32 -11.84 -2.13 -3.09
CA PRO A 32 -13.13 -1.45 -2.98
C PRO A 32 -13.85 -1.70 -1.66
N VAL A 33 -13.49 -2.74 -0.91
CA VAL A 33 -14.14 -3.09 0.36
C VAL A 33 -13.55 -2.30 1.52
N THR A 34 -12.23 -2.38 1.71
CA THR A 34 -11.54 -1.70 2.81
C THR A 34 -11.16 -0.26 2.49
N ARG A 35 -11.22 0.14 1.21
CA ARG A 35 -10.74 1.44 0.68
C ARG A 35 -9.23 1.65 0.84
N GLU A 36 -8.49 0.57 1.05
CA GLU A 36 -7.04 0.61 1.15
C GLU A 36 -6.43 0.78 -0.25
N GLU A 37 -5.51 1.73 -0.37
CA GLU A 37 -4.80 2.04 -1.60
C GLU A 37 -3.30 1.86 -1.41
N VAL A 38 -2.66 1.29 -2.44
CA VAL A 38 -1.21 1.27 -2.56
C VAL A 38 -0.81 1.70 -3.97
N SER A 39 0.40 2.25 -4.10
CA SER A 39 1.00 2.48 -5.41
C SER A 39 2.40 1.91 -5.51
N ILE A 40 2.77 1.50 -6.72
CA ILE A 40 4.14 1.17 -7.12
C ILE A 40 4.55 2.03 -8.31
N VAL A 41 5.85 2.13 -8.57
CA VAL A 41 6.39 2.72 -9.79
C VAL A 41 7.30 1.67 -10.44
N GLY A 42 7.18 1.50 -11.75
CA GLY A 42 8.04 0.59 -12.51
C GLY A 42 8.35 1.11 -13.90
N ASP A 43 9.24 0.39 -14.60
CA ASP A 43 9.58 0.66 -15.99
C ASP A 43 8.34 0.45 -16.87
N ALA A 44 8.01 1.43 -17.71
CA ALA A 44 6.88 1.38 -18.64
C ALA A 44 6.95 0.17 -19.61
N ARG A 45 8.16 -0.35 -19.88
CA ARG A 45 8.41 -1.52 -20.74
C ARG A 45 8.26 -2.85 -20.02
N SER A 46 8.11 -2.87 -18.69
CA SER A 46 7.96 -4.12 -17.92
C SER A 46 6.63 -4.85 -18.13
N GLY A 47 5.68 -4.22 -18.84
CA GLY A 47 4.36 -4.78 -19.15
C GLY A 47 3.34 -4.55 -18.03
N SER A 48 2.12 -4.17 -18.42
CA SER A 48 1.02 -3.84 -17.50
C SER A 48 0.70 -4.97 -16.53
N LYS A 49 0.63 -6.22 -17.02
CA LYS A 49 0.34 -7.42 -16.23
C LYS A 49 1.33 -7.65 -15.08
N ARG A 50 2.63 -7.46 -15.30
CA ARG A 50 3.63 -7.62 -14.25
C ARG A 50 3.46 -6.54 -13.18
N LEU A 51 3.23 -5.30 -13.61
CA LEU A 51 3.10 -4.17 -12.69
C LEU A 51 1.81 -4.24 -11.87
N SER A 52 0.68 -4.65 -12.45
CA SER A 52 -0.55 -4.89 -11.67
C SER A 52 -0.36 -6.01 -10.66
N GLN A 53 0.31 -7.11 -11.02
CA GLN A 53 0.60 -8.20 -10.10
C GLN A 53 1.42 -7.72 -8.89
N GLU A 54 2.47 -6.94 -9.13
CA GLU A 54 3.28 -6.37 -8.05
C GLU A 54 2.48 -5.37 -7.19
N ALA A 55 1.60 -4.58 -7.79
CA ALA A 55 0.73 -3.66 -7.07
C ALA A 55 -0.27 -4.41 -6.16
N VAL A 56 -0.88 -5.49 -6.67
CA VAL A 56 -1.79 -6.36 -5.91
C VAL A 56 -1.07 -7.04 -4.75
N LYS A 57 0.12 -7.62 -4.99
CA LYS A 57 0.92 -8.25 -3.92
C LYS A 57 1.23 -7.26 -2.79
N LYS A 58 1.56 -6.01 -3.15
CA LYS A 58 1.77 -4.95 -2.17
C LYS A 58 0.49 -4.65 -1.38
N LEU A 59 -0.67 -4.60 -2.04
CA LEU A 59 -1.96 -4.36 -1.39
C LEU A 59 -2.28 -5.47 -0.38
N GLU A 60 -2.11 -6.73 -0.76
CA GLU A 60 -2.30 -7.89 0.12
C GLU A 60 -1.37 -7.85 1.34
N TYR A 61 -0.11 -7.47 1.13
CA TYR A 61 0.86 -7.29 2.21
C TYR A 61 0.42 -6.22 3.21
N VAL A 62 -0.06 -5.07 2.73
CA VAL A 62 -0.54 -3.97 3.58
C VAL A 62 -1.78 -4.41 4.36
N LEU A 63 -2.74 -5.07 3.71
CA LEU A 63 -3.94 -5.59 4.36
C LEU A 63 -3.59 -6.58 5.47
N ARG A 64 -2.70 -7.55 5.18
CA ARG A 64 -2.22 -8.51 6.18
C ARG A 64 -1.60 -7.82 7.39
N ARG A 65 -0.69 -6.85 7.17
CA ARG A 65 -0.05 -6.10 8.27
C ARG A 65 -1.05 -5.32 9.11
N LYS A 66 -2.08 -4.73 8.50
CA LYS A 66 -3.13 -4.02 9.23
C LYS A 66 -3.97 -4.96 10.10
N LEU A 67 -4.26 -6.16 9.61
CA LEU A 67 -4.95 -7.19 10.40
C LEU A 67 -4.11 -7.65 11.59
N GLU A 68 -2.81 -7.89 11.39
CA GLU A 68 -1.86 -8.23 12.45
C GLU A 68 -1.76 -7.13 13.52
N GLN A 69 -1.70 -5.87 13.09
CA GLN A 69 -1.69 -4.71 14.01
C GLN A 69 -2.99 -4.58 14.80
N LYS A 70 -4.15 -4.84 14.18
CA LYS A 70 -5.45 -4.85 14.89
C LYS A 70 -5.50 -5.98 15.93
N ALA A 71 -5.00 -7.17 15.58
CA ALA A 71 -4.93 -8.30 16.51
C ALA A 71 -4.02 -8.01 17.71
N ALA A 72 -2.83 -7.42 17.46
CA ALA A 72 -1.89 -7.04 18.52
C ALA A 72 -2.38 -5.86 19.37
N GLY A 73 -3.05 -4.87 18.76
CA GLY A 73 -3.57 -3.68 19.45
C GLY A 73 -4.80 -3.96 20.31
N GLN A 74 -5.60 -4.98 19.99
CA GLN A 74 -6.72 -5.43 20.83
C GLN A 74 -6.26 -6.17 22.10
N SER A 75 -5.01 -6.64 22.13
CA SER A 75 -4.38 -7.23 23.34
C SER A 75 -3.84 -6.17 24.32
N GLY A 76 -3.92 -4.88 23.97
CA GLY A 76 -3.28 -3.78 24.70
C GLY A 76 -4.25 -2.71 25.23
N ALA A 77 -5.54 -3.04 25.44
CA ALA A 77 -6.53 -2.12 26.03
C ALA A 77 -6.29 -1.77 27.53
N SER A 78 -5.04 -1.85 27.99
CA SER A 78 -4.54 -1.30 29.25
C SER A 78 -3.03 -0.97 29.13
N GLY A 79 -2.69 0.17 28.53
CA GLY A 79 -1.31 0.68 28.50
C GLY A 79 -1.24 2.17 28.13
N PRO A 80 -0.39 2.99 28.80
CA PRO A 80 -0.67 4.42 28.98
C PRO A 80 -0.32 5.28 27.77
N ALA A 81 -0.96 6.46 27.73
CA ALA A 81 -0.72 7.54 26.80
C ALA A 81 0.76 7.98 26.80
N ASN A 82 1.58 7.42 25.91
CA ASN A 82 2.94 7.91 25.69
C ASN A 82 2.92 9.11 24.73
N ARG A 83 2.53 10.26 25.26
CA ARG A 83 2.92 11.57 24.72
C ARG A 83 4.28 11.91 25.35
N SER A 84 5.38 11.56 24.70
CA SER A 84 6.69 12.11 25.09
C SER A 84 7.53 12.57 23.89
N LYS A 85 7.62 13.89 23.81
CA LYS A 85 8.79 14.74 23.56
C LYS A 85 9.64 14.53 22.28
N ARG A 86 9.51 15.52 21.38
CA ARG A 86 10.56 16.40 20.83
C ARG A 86 11.91 15.75 20.49
N SER A 87 12.25 15.76 19.20
CA SER A 87 13.56 16.28 18.78
C SER A 87 13.34 17.23 17.60
N GLU A 88 13.64 18.51 17.86
CA GLU A 88 13.87 19.52 16.84
C GLU A 88 15.18 19.14 16.14
N THR A 89 15.14 18.77 14.87
CA THR A 89 16.33 18.83 14.02
C THR A 89 16.24 20.10 13.18
N PRO A 90 17.15 21.08 13.34
CA PRO A 90 17.25 22.17 12.39
C PRO A 90 17.66 21.56 11.05
N SER A 91 16.95 21.96 9.99
CA SER A 91 17.16 21.52 8.62
C SER A 91 18.58 21.90 8.14
N GLY A 92 19.45 20.91 8.00
CA GLY A 92 20.71 21.03 7.26
C GLY A 92 20.53 20.93 5.75
N TRP A 93 19.55 21.67 5.19
CA TRP A 93 19.33 21.82 3.75
C TRP A 93 19.49 23.28 3.30
N ASP A 94 20.34 24.04 4.00
CA ASP A 94 20.81 25.36 3.57
C ASP A 94 22.30 25.25 3.19
N LEU A 95 22.56 24.92 1.93
CA LEU A 95 23.80 25.19 1.20
C LEU A 95 23.46 25.58 -0.24
#